data_AF-A0A7S1S7T9-F1
#
_entry.id   AF-A0A7S1S7T9-F1
#
_cell.length_a   1.000
_cell.length_b   1.000
_cell.length_c   1.000
_cell.angle_alpha   90.00
_cell.angle_beta   90.00
_cell.angle_gamma   90.00
#
_symmetry.space_group_name_H-M   'P 1'
#
loop_
_entity.id
_entity.type
_entity.pdbx_description
1 polymer ?
#
loop_
_entity_poly.entity_id
_entity_poly.type
_entity_poly.pdbx_seq_one_letter_code
_entity_poly.pdbx_strand_id
1 'polypeptide(L)'
;QAFIDSVSCDGGGDAEEAVEHALAAAREEHAAQPITRVLLIGDAAPHTERQGDRLRHHDHVLLTDYLREADLLDQCGVPVYAFHLGDHAEASFRHIAETTGGAAQALDDPQGLIDVVCQNAIDDIGGAELVAEYKARYSS
;
A
#
# COMPACT_ATOMS: atom_id res chain seq x y z
N GLN A 1 -9.26 16.51 19.00
CA GLN A 1 -9.84 15.62 17.97
C GLN A 1 -8.68 14.98 17.25
N ALA A 2 -8.61 13.66 17.19
CA ALA A 2 -7.54 13.00 16.47
C ALA A 2 -7.80 13.15 14.97
N PHE A 3 -6.74 13.25 14.15
CA PHE A 3 -6.84 13.33 12.70
C PHE A 3 -7.64 12.15 12.11
N ILE A 4 -7.46 10.95 12.66
CA ILE A 4 -8.21 9.74 12.25
C ILE A 4 -9.72 9.93 12.39
N ASP A 5 -10.18 10.68 13.41
CA ASP A 5 -11.62 10.91 13.63
C ASP A 5 -12.27 11.76 12.53
N SER A 6 -11.46 12.43 11.69
CA SER A 6 -11.95 13.23 10.55
C SER A 6 -11.98 12.46 9.22
N VAL A 7 -11.45 11.23 9.18
CA VAL A 7 -11.45 10.40 7.99
C VAL A 7 -12.80 9.68 7.90
N SER A 8 -13.54 9.88 6.81
CA SER A 8 -14.79 9.19 6.52
C SER A 8 -14.59 8.08 5.49
N CYS A 9 -15.29 6.96 5.64
CA CYS A 9 -15.31 5.91 4.62
C CYS A 9 -16.05 6.41 3.36
N ASP A 10 -15.40 6.27 2.22
CA ASP A 10 -15.98 6.43 0.89
C ASP A 10 -15.58 5.18 0.09
N GLY A 11 -16.49 4.63 -0.70
CA GLY A 11 -16.34 3.31 -1.31
C GLY A 11 -16.68 3.28 -2.79
N GLY A 12 -16.01 2.39 -3.52
CA GLY A 12 -16.31 2.08 -4.92
C GLY A 12 -17.66 1.37 -5.09
N GLY A 13 -18.19 1.42 -6.31
CA GLY A 13 -19.43 0.72 -6.67
C GLY A 13 -19.24 -0.73 -7.11
N ASP A 14 -18.00 -1.20 -7.14
CA ASP A 14 -17.53 -2.51 -7.61
C ASP A 14 -16.54 -3.15 -6.63
N ALA A 15 -16.05 -4.35 -6.98
CA ALA A 15 -15.24 -5.19 -6.10
C ALA A 15 -13.74 -4.92 -6.22
N GLU A 16 -13.27 -4.53 -7.39
CA GLU A 16 -11.91 -4.05 -7.60
C GLU A 16 -11.73 -2.63 -7.06
N GLU A 17 -10.54 -2.33 -6.53
CA GLU A 17 -10.23 -1.04 -5.93
C GLU A 17 -9.21 -0.26 -6.76
N ALA A 18 -9.21 1.07 -6.62
CA ALA A 18 -8.37 1.98 -7.38
C ALA A 18 -6.91 2.04 -6.87
N VAL A 19 -6.28 0.88 -6.70
CA VAL A 19 -4.89 0.74 -6.19
C VAL A 19 -3.90 1.45 -7.11
N GLU A 20 -4.11 1.39 -8.43
CA GLU A 20 -3.30 2.09 -9.43
C GLU A 20 -3.28 3.61 -9.20
N HIS A 21 -4.41 4.19 -8.80
CA HIS A 21 -4.49 5.61 -8.47
C HIS A 21 -3.76 5.94 -7.16
N ALA A 22 -3.85 5.06 -6.15
CA ALA A 22 -3.13 5.23 -4.89
C ALA A 22 -1.60 5.19 -5.08
N LEU A 23 -1.09 4.26 -5.91
CA LEU A 23 0.34 4.18 -6.23
C LEU A 23 0.82 5.41 -7.02
N ALA A 24 0.02 5.86 -8.00
CA ALA A 24 0.32 7.08 -8.74
C ALA A 24 0.38 8.31 -7.83
N ALA A 25 -0.55 8.44 -6.88
CA ALA A 25 -0.56 9.50 -5.91
C ALA A 25 0.69 9.46 -5.02
N ALA A 26 1.10 8.30 -4.52
CA ALA A 26 2.32 8.15 -3.73
C ALA A 26 3.58 8.57 -4.51
N ARG A 27 3.65 8.23 -5.81
CA ARG A 27 4.74 8.67 -6.69
C ARG A 27 4.74 10.19 -6.89
N GLU A 28 3.57 10.80 -7.07
CA GLU A 28 3.43 12.26 -7.17
C GLU A 28 3.82 12.97 -5.88
N GLU A 29 3.42 12.43 -4.72
CA GLU A 29 3.87 12.90 -3.42
C GLU A 29 5.38 12.80 -3.28
N HIS A 30 6.00 11.66 -3.63
CA HIS A 30 7.45 11.50 -3.62
C HIS A 30 8.17 12.56 -4.48
N ALA A 31 7.64 12.85 -5.67
CA ALA A 31 8.20 13.86 -6.57
C ALA A 31 8.13 15.28 -5.98
N ALA A 32 7.09 15.58 -5.20
CA ALA A 32 6.93 16.86 -4.51
C ALA A 32 7.78 16.94 -3.23
N GLN A 33 7.82 15.86 -2.47
CA GLN A 33 8.55 15.70 -1.22
C GLN A 33 8.97 14.23 -1.07
N PRO A 34 10.28 13.90 -1.08
CA PRO A 34 10.74 12.52 -1.05
C PRO A 34 10.20 11.75 0.17
N ILE A 35 9.36 10.75 -0.11
CA ILE A 35 8.95 9.73 0.86
C ILE A 35 9.94 8.57 0.84
N THR A 36 10.10 7.88 1.98
CA THR A 36 11.03 6.75 2.13
C THR A 36 10.40 5.41 1.80
N ARG A 37 9.07 5.29 1.88
CA ARG A 37 8.32 4.03 1.72
C ARG A 37 6.82 4.30 1.53
N VAL A 38 6.09 3.30 1.04
CA VAL A 38 4.63 3.27 0.98
C VAL A 38 4.10 2.13 1.85
N LEU A 39 3.07 2.39 2.64
CA LEU A 39 2.27 1.35 3.30
C LEU A 39 0.94 1.23 2.55
N LEU A 40 0.77 0.14 1.78
CA LEU A 40 -0.44 -0.14 1.03
C LEU A 40 -1.32 -1.09 1.84
N ILE A 41 -2.57 -0.72 2.14
CA ILE A 41 -3.49 -1.54 2.94
C ILE A 41 -4.81 -1.63 2.20
N GLY A 42 -5.35 -2.84 2.04
CA GLY A 42 -6.63 -3.05 1.33
C GLY A 42 -7.10 -4.51 1.34
N ASP A 43 -8.37 -4.73 1.04
CA ASP A 43 -9.02 -6.05 1.02
C ASP A 43 -9.34 -6.56 -0.39
N ALA A 44 -9.18 -5.70 -1.40
CA ALA A 44 -9.51 -5.98 -2.79
C ALA A 44 -8.33 -5.77 -3.76
N ALA A 45 -8.41 -6.48 -4.89
CA ALA A 45 -7.43 -6.39 -5.96
C ALA A 45 -7.53 -5.06 -6.74
N PRO A 46 -6.45 -4.60 -7.39
CA PRO A 46 -6.52 -3.55 -8.40
C PRO A 46 -7.46 -3.94 -9.54
N HIS A 47 -7.94 -2.93 -10.27
CA HIS A 47 -8.56 -3.15 -11.58
C HIS A 47 -7.62 -3.94 -12.51
N THR A 48 -8.21 -4.86 -13.29
CA THR A 48 -7.44 -5.74 -14.21
C THR A 48 -7.13 -5.09 -15.56
N GLU A 49 -7.86 -4.02 -15.87
CA GLU A 49 -7.71 -3.16 -17.02
C GLU A 49 -6.33 -2.48 -17.03
N ARG A 50 -5.80 -2.21 -18.23
CA ARG A 50 -4.49 -1.55 -18.38
C ARG A 50 -4.64 -0.07 -18.64
N GLN A 51 -3.52 0.65 -18.61
CA GLN A 51 -3.47 2.03 -19.08
C GLN A 51 -4.13 2.18 -20.47
N GLY A 52 -5.10 3.08 -20.56
CA GLY A 52 -5.86 3.39 -21.77
C GLY A 52 -7.12 2.54 -21.96
N ASP A 53 -7.34 1.51 -21.14
CA ASP A 53 -8.56 0.73 -21.13
C ASP A 53 -9.67 1.45 -20.34
N ARG A 54 -10.93 1.16 -20.70
CA ARG A 54 -12.09 1.63 -19.96
C ARG A 54 -12.47 0.63 -18.88
N LEU A 55 -12.72 1.12 -17.66
CA LEU A 55 -13.19 0.29 -16.55
C LEU A 55 -14.54 -0.36 -16.89
N ARG A 56 -14.73 -1.61 -16.48
CA ARG A 56 -15.95 -2.38 -16.80
C ARG A 56 -17.20 -1.82 -16.14
N HIS A 57 -17.05 -1.28 -14.94
CA HIS A 57 -18.15 -0.84 -14.09
C HIS A 57 -18.28 0.68 -14.00
N HIS A 58 -17.37 1.42 -14.62
CA HIS A 58 -17.31 2.89 -14.56
C HIS A 58 -17.13 3.48 -15.95
N ASP A 59 -17.71 4.66 -16.21
CA ASP A 59 -17.42 5.45 -17.42
C ASP A 59 -16.10 6.21 -17.27
N HIS A 60 -15.03 5.47 -16.97
CA HIS A 60 -13.69 5.99 -16.71
C HIS A 60 -12.65 5.23 -17.53
N VAL A 61 -11.69 5.96 -18.09
CA VAL A 61 -10.54 5.39 -18.81
C VAL A 61 -9.32 5.49 -17.89
N LEU A 62 -8.70 4.35 -17.62
CA LEU A 62 -7.53 4.28 -16.78
C LEU A 62 -6.38 5.07 -17.39
N LEU A 63 -5.83 6.01 -16.61
CA LEU A 63 -4.66 6.79 -17.02
C LEU A 63 -3.36 6.01 -16.77
N THR A 64 -3.40 5.00 -15.92
CA THR A 64 -2.29 4.12 -15.57
C THR A 64 -2.82 2.76 -15.08
N ASP A 65 -1.94 1.82 -14.79
CA ASP A 65 -2.24 0.53 -14.16
C ASP A 65 -1.23 0.20 -13.05
N TYR A 66 -1.57 -0.75 -12.18
CA TYR A 66 -0.76 -1.01 -10.99
C TYR A 66 0.62 -1.58 -11.32
N LEU A 67 0.77 -2.31 -12.43
CA LEU A 67 2.06 -2.88 -12.86
C LEU A 67 3.00 -1.73 -13.21
N ARG A 68 2.50 -0.79 -14.02
CA ARG A 68 3.24 0.40 -14.41
C ARG A 68 3.64 1.25 -13.20
N GLU A 69 2.71 1.52 -12.28
CA GLU A 69 3.04 2.35 -11.12
C GLU A 69 4.00 1.65 -10.14
N ALA A 70 3.92 0.32 -9.99
CA ALA A 70 4.91 -0.45 -9.24
C ALA A 70 6.32 -0.32 -9.85
N ASP A 71 6.45 -0.49 -11.17
CA ASP A 71 7.73 -0.30 -11.88
C ASP A 71 8.28 1.13 -11.72
N LEU A 72 7.40 2.14 -11.71
CA LEU A 72 7.82 3.53 -11.52
C LEU A 72 8.27 3.82 -10.09
N LEU A 73 7.64 3.24 -9.09
CA LEU A 73 8.06 3.35 -7.69
C LEU A 73 9.40 2.65 -7.44
N ASP A 74 9.64 1.49 -8.06
CA ASP A 74 10.94 0.82 -8.04
C ASP A 74 12.05 1.71 -8.63
N GLN A 75 11.79 2.35 -9.78
CA GLN A 75 12.72 3.31 -10.39
C GLN A 75 13.00 4.53 -9.49
N CYS A 76 12.05 4.91 -8.65
CA CYS A 76 12.23 5.96 -7.63
C CYS A 76 12.95 5.46 -6.37
N GLY A 77 13.19 4.15 -6.23
CA GLY A 77 13.76 3.54 -5.04
C GLY A 77 12.81 3.60 -3.83
N VAL A 78 11.50 3.59 -4.06
CA VAL A 78 10.46 3.66 -3.01
C VAL A 78 9.84 2.28 -2.81
N PRO A 79 10.18 1.56 -1.73
CA PRO A 79 9.60 0.25 -1.44
C PRO A 79 8.14 0.37 -1.00
N VAL A 80 7.31 -0.58 -1.46
CA VAL A 80 5.91 -0.73 -1.04
C VAL A 80 5.78 -1.91 -0.09
N TYR A 81 5.36 -1.64 1.13
CA TYR A 81 4.97 -2.66 2.10
C TYR A 81 3.45 -2.84 2.04
N ALA A 82 3.00 -3.99 1.58
CA ALA A 82 1.59 -4.26 1.28
C ALA A 82 0.93 -5.15 2.33
N PHE A 83 -0.25 -4.76 2.79
CA PHE A 83 -1.01 -5.44 3.83
C PHE A 83 -2.39 -5.76 3.28
N HIS A 84 -2.63 -7.03 2.97
CA HIS A 84 -3.90 -7.44 2.37
C HIS A 84 -4.83 -8.05 3.42
N LEU A 85 -6.12 -7.76 3.32
CA LEU A 85 -7.16 -8.46 4.07
C LEU A 85 -7.81 -9.49 3.15
N GLY A 86 -7.73 -10.76 3.53
CA GLY A 86 -8.24 -11.87 2.72
C GLY A 86 -7.43 -12.14 1.45
N ASP A 87 -7.91 -13.11 0.67
CA ASP A 87 -7.14 -13.71 -0.42
C ASP A 87 -7.24 -12.93 -1.75
N HIS A 88 -8.24 -12.06 -1.87
CA HIS A 88 -8.54 -11.38 -3.14
C HIS A 88 -7.43 -10.41 -3.56
N ALA A 89 -6.85 -9.67 -2.62
CA ALA A 89 -5.77 -8.73 -2.90
C ALA A 89 -4.37 -9.37 -2.91
N GLU A 90 -4.19 -10.55 -2.29
CA GLU A 90 -2.88 -11.15 -2.00
C GLU A 90 -1.94 -11.16 -3.20
N ALA A 91 -2.39 -11.72 -4.33
CA ALA A 91 -1.53 -11.92 -5.50
C ALA A 91 -0.99 -10.59 -6.04
N SER A 92 -1.85 -9.57 -6.12
CA SER A 92 -1.47 -8.23 -6.61
C SER A 92 -0.60 -7.48 -5.61
N PHE A 93 -0.90 -7.56 -4.32
CA PHE A 93 -0.15 -6.88 -3.26
C PHE A 93 1.24 -7.48 -3.10
N ARG A 94 1.35 -8.80 -3.19
CA ARG A 94 2.65 -9.49 -3.24
C ARG A 94 3.46 -9.05 -4.46
N HIS A 95 2.84 -8.99 -5.63
CA HIS A 95 3.53 -8.53 -6.84
C HIS A 95 4.08 -7.10 -6.67
N ILE A 96 3.26 -6.18 -6.19
CA ILE A 96 3.66 -4.77 -5.97
C ILE A 96 4.84 -4.69 -4.99
N ALA A 97 4.74 -5.40 -3.87
CA ALA A 97 5.79 -5.40 -2.85
C ALA A 97 7.10 -6.00 -3.37
N GLU A 98 7.05 -7.15 -4.06
CA GLU A 98 8.23 -7.80 -4.64
C GLU A 98 8.91 -6.93 -5.70
N THR A 99 8.10 -6.28 -6.55
CA THR A 99 8.60 -5.39 -7.62
C THR A 99 9.36 -4.19 -7.07
N THR A 100 8.90 -3.64 -5.95
CA THR A 100 9.46 -2.42 -5.36
C THR A 100 10.50 -2.69 -4.27
N GLY A 101 10.81 -3.97 -3.99
CA GLY A 101 11.75 -4.37 -2.94
C GLY A 101 11.21 -4.23 -1.51
N GLY A 102 9.88 -4.16 -1.34
CA GLY A 102 9.21 -4.17 -0.05
C GLY A 102 8.81 -5.59 0.41
N ALA A 103 7.74 -5.69 1.19
CA ALA A 103 7.21 -6.97 1.68
C ALA A 103 5.68 -6.96 1.72
N ALA A 104 5.06 -8.12 1.50
CA ALA A 104 3.61 -8.30 1.62
C ALA A 104 3.26 -9.20 2.81
N GLN A 105 2.21 -8.86 3.55
CA GLN A 105 1.73 -9.62 4.69
C GLN A 105 0.19 -9.61 4.75
N ALA A 106 -0.40 -10.72 5.19
CA ALA A 106 -1.82 -10.78 5.51
C ALA A 106 -2.10 -9.98 6.80
N LEU A 107 -3.18 -9.21 6.80
CA LEU A 107 -3.63 -8.44 7.94
C LEU A 107 -4.86 -9.12 8.58
N ASP A 108 -4.59 -10.20 9.31
CA ASP A 108 -5.63 -11.04 9.94
C ASP A 108 -6.17 -10.45 11.26
N ASP A 109 -5.47 -9.44 11.81
CA ASP A 109 -5.79 -8.78 13.09
C ASP A 109 -5.50 -7.26 13.00
N PRO A 110 -6.46 -6.38 13.33
CA PRO A 110 -6.25 -4.93 13.45
C PRO A 110 -5.09 -4.51 14.35
N GLN A 111 -4.74 -5.28 15.39
CA GLN A 111 -3.55 -5.00 16.20
C GLN A 111 -2.26 -5.14 15.40
N GLY A 112 -2.22 -6.08 14.45
CA GLY A 112 -1.11 -6.28 13.53
C GLY A 112 -0.82 -5.04 12.68
N LEU A 113 -1.84 -4.21 12.38
CA LEU A 113 -1.66 -2.99 11.59
C LEU A 113 -0.87 -1.93 12.33
N ILE A 114 -1.19 -1.73 13.61
CA ILE A 114 -0.49 -0.76 14.47
C ILE A 114 0.98 -1.18 14.60
N ASP A 115 1.22 -2.48 14.84
CA ASP A 115 2.57 -3.02 14.94
C ASP A 115 3.35 -2.86 13.64
N VAL A 116 2.72 -3.09 12.50
CA VAL A 116 3.32 -2.86 11.17
C VAL A 116 3.73 -1.41 10.98
N VAL A 117 2.85 -0.45 11.28
CA VAL A 117 3.12 0.98 11.13
C VAL A 117 4.25 1.39 12.08
N CYS A 118 4.20 0.96 13.34
CA CYS A 118 5.21 1.25 14.34
C CYS A 118 6.58 0.67 13.96
N GLN A 119 6.64 -0.59 13.52
CA GLN A 119 7.90 -1.22 13.10
C GLN A 119 8.53 -0.49 11.90
N ASN A 120 7.72 -0.10 10.91
CA ASN A 120 8.22 0.65 9.75
C ASN A 120 8.72 2.04 10.13
N ALA A 121 8.02 2.74 11.01
CA ALA A 121 8.46 4.05 11.50
C ALA A 121 9.72 3.96 12.38
N ILE A 122 9.85 2.92 13.21
CA ILE A 122 11.00 2.70 14.09
C ILE A 122 12.24 2.33 13.29
N ASP A 123 12.08 1.52 12.25
CA ASP A 123 13.17 1.15 11.35
C ASP A 123 13.82 2.39 10.71
N ASP A 124 13.02 3.36 10.26
CA ASP A 124 13.52 4.64 9.72
C ASP A 124 14.29 5.47 10.76
N ILE A 125 13.97 5.37 12.05
CA ILE A 125 14.55 6.22 13.11
C ILE A 125 15.82 5.59 13.72
N GLY A 126 15.82 4.28 13.96
CA GLY A 126 16.93 3.62 14.66
C GLY A 126 17.20 2.19 14.25
N GLY A 127 16.63 1.75 13.12
CA GLY A 127 16.95 0.49 12.47
C GLY A 127 16.56 -0.76 13.24
N ALA A 128 17.09 -1.88 12.77
CA ALA A 128 16.68 -3.23 13.17
C ALA A 128 16.75 -3.52 14.69
N GLU A 129 17.65 -2.86 15.43
CA GLU A 129 17.80 -3.07 16.87
C GLU A 129 16.60 -2.53 17.66
N LEU A 130 16.12 -1.33 17.32
CA LEU A 130 14.92 -0.76 17.96
C LEU A 130 13.64 -1.49 17.53
N VAL A 131 13.60 -2.00 16.29
CA VAL A 131 12.50 -2.87 15.85
C VAL A 131 12.44 -4.14 16.69
N ALA A 132 13.60 -4.75 16.99
CA ALA A 132 13.67 -5.94 17.84
C ALA A 132 13.23 -5.66 19.28
N GLU A 133 13.61 -4.50 19.85
CA GLU A 133 13.16 -4.07 21.18
C GLU A 133 11.64 -3.83 21.22
N TYR A 134 11.08 -3.18 20.19
CA TYR A 134 9.64 -2.98 20.08
C TYR A 134 8.89 -4.31 20.07
N LYS A 135 9.32 -5.26 19.22
CA LYS A 135 8.72 -6.61 19.14
C LYS A 135 8.75 -7.33 20.47
N ALA A 136 9.88 -7.30 21.18
CA ALA A 136 10.02 -7.95 22.48
C ALA A 136 9.07 -7.38 23.56
N ARG A 137 8.61 -6.14 23.38
CA ARG A 137 7.81 -5.42 24.37
C ARG A 137 6.32 -5.39 24.07
N TYR A 138 5.93 -5.43 22.80
CA TYR A 138 4.55 -5.15 22.38
C TYR A 138 3.91 -6.21 21.49
N SER A 139 4.70 -7.04 20.79
CA SER A 139 4.16 -8.10 19.95
C SER A 139 4.16 -9.43 20.74
N SER A 140 3.04 -9.73 21.39
CA SER A 140 2.81 -10.98 22.16
C SER A 140 1.61 -11.75 21.63
#